data_AF-U6D488-F1
#
_entry.id   AF-U6D488-F1
#
_cell.length_a   1.000
_cell.length_b   1.000
_cell.length_c   1.000
_cell.angle_alpha   90.00
_cell.angle_beta   90.00
_cell.angle_gamma   90.00
#
_symmetry.space_group_name_H-M   'P 1'
#
loop_
_entity.id
_entity.type
_entity.pdbx_description
1 polymer ?
#
loop_
_entity_poly.entity_id
_entity_poly.type
_entity_poly.pdbx_seq_one_letter_code
_entity_poly.pdbx_strand_id
1 'polypeptide(L)'
;MVYSNRGDREHRHRLLFFIILTVWETGSGQVHYSVLEEAKHGTFVGRIAQDLGLELAELVPRLFRVASKGHGDLLEVNLQNGILFVNSRIDREELCGRSAECSIHLEVIVDRPLQVFHVEVEVKDINDN
;
A
#
# COMPACT_ATOMS: atom_id res chain seq x y z
N MET A 1 50.81 -28.54 17.70
CA MET A 1 49.94 -27.38 17.97
C MET A 1 48.85 -27.35 16.92
N VAL A 2 47.64 -27.84 17.23
CA VAL A 2 46.47 -27.69 16.35
C VAL A 2 45.71 -26.49 16.89
N TYR A 3 45.86 -25.35 16.22
CA TYR A 3 45.16 -24.12 16.61
C TYR A 3 43.66 -24.34 16.43
N SER A 4 42.96 -24.11 17.54
CA SER A 4 41.52 -24.23 17.72
C SER A 4 40.76 -23.40 16.69
N ASN A 5 40.05 -24.07 15.78
CA ASN A 5 39.18 -23.42 14.78
C ASN A 5 37.75 -23.17 15.33
N ARG A 6 37.63 -22.93 16.64
CA ARG A 6 36.34 -22.82 17.34
C ARG A 6 35.77 -21.40 17.32
N GLY A 7 36.62 -20.38 17.13
CA GLY A 7 36.22 -18.96 17.08
C GLY A 7 35.60 -18.53 15.74
N ASP A 8 36.00 -19.14 14.63
CA ASP A 8 35.53 -18.76 13.28
C ASP A 8 34.04 -19.07 13.06
N ARG A 9 33.55 -20.18 13.65
CA ARG A 9 32.15 -20.63 13.51
C ARG A 9 31.18 -19.72 14.27
N GLU A 10 31.50 -19.36 15.50
CA GLU A 10 30.69 -18.46 16.35
C GLU A 10 30.57 -17.05 15.72
N HIS A 11 31.66 -16.52 15.16
CA HIS A 11 31.65 -15.22 14.48
C HIS A 11 30.83 -15.25 13.20
N ARG A 12 30.90 -16.32 12.39
CA ARG A 12 30.03 -16.49 11.21
C ARG A 12 28.56 -16.57 11.59
N HIS A 13 28.21 -17.30 12.65
CA HIS A 13 26.82 -17.38 13.14
C HIS A 13 26.31 -16.02 13.64
N ARG A 14 27.14 -15.24 14.35
CA ARG A 14 26.78 -13.87 14.76
C ARG A 14 26.61 -12.93 13.57
N LEU A 15 27.52 -12.94 12.61
CA LEU A 15 27.43 -12.14 11.37
C LEU A 15 26.18 -12.50 10.55
N LEU A 16 25.90 -13.80 10.40
CA LEU A 16 24.69 -14.29 9.75
C LEU A 16 23.43 -13.84 10.50
N PHE A 17 23.43 -13.87 11.83
CA PHE A 17 22.30 -13.41 12.65
C PHE A 17 22.07 -11.90 12.51
N PHE A 18 23.14 -11.09 12.50
CA PHE A 18 23.05 -9.65 12.22
C PHE A 18 22.56 -9.35 10.80
N ILE A 19 22.99 -10.12 9.79
CA ILE A 19 22.47 -9.98 8.42
C ILE A 19 20.99 -10.36 8.35
N ILE A 20 20.56 -11.46 8.96
CA ILE A 20 19.15 -11.87 8.97
C ILE A 20 18.26 -10.82 9.66
N LEU A 21 18.73 -10.20 10.75
CA LEU A 21 18.01 -9.12 11.43
C LEU A 21 17.87 -7.86 10.57
N THR A 22 18.82 -7.57 9.68
CA THR A 22 18.77 -6.39 8.81
C THR A 22 17.94 -6.60 7.54
N VAL A 23 17.69 -7.86 7.15
CA VAL A 23 16.92 -8.21 5.93
C VAL A 23 15.40 -8.31 6.20
N TRP A 24 14.97 -8.34 7.47
CA TRP A 24 13.56 -8.52 7.82
C TRP A 24 12.63 -7.38 7.34
N GLU A 25 13.15 -6.16 7.15
CA GLU A 25 12.35 -5.00 6.76
C GLU A 25 12.28 -4.83 5.23
N THR A 26 11.92 -5.89 4.50
CA THR A 26 11.57 -5.76 3.07
C THR A 26 10.24 -6.42 2.78
N GLY A 27 9.21 -5.98 3.50
CA GLY A 27 7.83 -6.17 3.06
C GLY A 27 7.52 -5.16 1.97
N SER A 28 7.55 -5.56 0.70
CA SER A 28 6.84 -4.83 -0.35
C SER A 28 5.35 -5.05 -0.11
N GLY A 29 4.77 -4.26 0.80
CA GLY A 29 3.36 -4.31 1.16
C GLY A 29 2.51 -3.85 -0.01
N GLN A 30 2.10 -4.78 -0.87
CA GLN A 30 1.00 -4.53 -1.79
C GLN A 30 -0.27 -4.44 -0.94
N VAL A 31 -0.86 -3.25 -0.87
CA VAL A 31 -2.05 -3.00 -0.06
C VAL A 31 -3.27 -3.29 -0.93
N HIS A 32 -4.18 -4.11 -0.40
CA HIS A 32 -5.42 -4.48 -1.06
C HIS A 32 -6.61 -3.97 -0.24
N TYR A 33 -7.50 -3.23 -0.89
CA TYR A 33 -8.78 -2.82 -0.34
C TYR A 33 -9.92 -3.34 -1.20
N SER A 34 -11.13 -3.30 -0.64
CA SER A 34 -12.35 -3.58 -1.40
C SER A 34 -13.38 -2.48 -1.14
N VAL A 35 -14.11 -2.10 -2.18
CA VAL A 35 -15.21 -1.13 -2.12
C VAL A 35 -16.39 -1.66 -2.90
N LEU A 36 -17.61 -1.36 -2.44
CA LEU A 36 -18.82 -1.76 -3.17
C LEU A 36 -19.02 -0.87 -4.41
N GLU A 37 -19.53 -1.45 -5.49
CA GLU A 37 -20.11 -0.69 -6.58
C GLU A 37 -21.24 0.22 -6.05
N GLU A 38 -21.40 1.40 -6.66
CA GLU A 38 -22.32 2.45 -6.17
C GLU A 38 -21.96 3.10 -4.82
N ALA A 39 -20.72 2.95 -4.35
CA ALA A 39 -20.25 3.73 -3.22
C ALA A 39 -20.43 5.23 -3.45
N LYS A 40 -20.97 5.91 -2.43
CA LYS A 40 -21.23 7.35 -2.45
C LYS A 40 -19.95 8.14 -2.21
N HIS A 41 -19.95 9.40 -2.61
CA HIS A 41 -18.89 10.34 -2.23
C HIS A 41 -18.71 10.37 -0.71
N GLY A 42 -17.46 10.30 -0.26
CA GLY A 42 -17.07 10.25 1.15
C GLY A 42 -17.12 8.84 1.77
N THR A 43 -17.48 7.79 1.02
CA THR A 43 -17.42 6.42 1.54
C THR A 43 -15.98 6.05 1.93
N PHE A 44 -15.83 5.51 3.13
CA PHE A 44 -14.56 5.01 3.66
C PHE A 44 -14.11 3.75 2.89
N VAL A 45 -12.84 3.73 2.48
CA VAL A 45 -12.23 2.56 1.83
C VAL A 45 -11.17 1.92 2.75
N GLY A 46 -10.25 2.72 3.29
CA GLY A 46 -9.13 2.19 4.08
C GLY A 46 -8.25 3.24 4.76
N ARG A 47 -7.39 2.80 5.68
CA ARG A 47 -6.43 3.65 6.41
C ARG A 47 -5.05 3.60 5.75
N ILE A 48 -4.95 4.20 4.57
CA ILE A 48 -3.76 4.08 3.73
C ILE A 48 -2.46 4.55 4.38
N ALA A 49 -2.49 5.62 5.17
CA ALA A 49 -1.28 6.10 5.86
C ALA A 49 -0.77 5.07 6.88
N GLN A 50 -1.70 4.49 7.66
CA GLN A 50 -1.36 3.49 8.67
C GLN A 50 -0.85 2.20 8.04
N ASP A 51 -1.51 1.72 6.98
CA ASP A 51 -1.17 0.46 6.33
C ASP A 51 0.17 0.55 5.58
N LEU A 52 0.56 1.74 5.13
CA LEU A 52 1.88 2.04 4.56
C LEU A 52 2.95 2.40 5.61
N GLY A 53 2.60 2.43 6.90
CA GLY A 53 3.52 2.78 7.98
C GLY A 53 3.96 4.25 7.97
N LEU A 54 3.16 5.15 7.40
CA LEU A 54 3.42 6.59 7.32
C LEU A 54 2.71 7.32 8.46
N GLU A 55 3.43 8.23 9.12
CA GLU A 55 2.82 9.12 10.11
C GLU A 55 2.01 10.23 9.42
N LEU A 56 0.86 10.60 10.01
CA LEU A 56 0.00 11.67 9.45
C LEU A 56 0.73 13.01 9.31
N ALA A 57 1.59 13.34 10.28
CA ALA A 57 2.39 14.55 10.26
C ALA A 57 3.41 14.58 9.10
N GLU A 58 3.75 13.41 8.54
CA GLU A 58 4.70 13.29 7.45
C GLU A 58 4.05 13.39 6.06
N LEU A 59 2.75 13.16 5.92
CA LEU A 59 2.08 13.08 4.61
C LEU A 59 2.25 14.39 3.81
N VAL A 60 1.97 15.53 4.43
CA VAL A 60 2.10 16.86 3.79
C VAL A 60 3.56 17.22 3.51
N PRO A 61 4.50 17.20 4.47
CA PRO A 61 5.88 17.59 4.20
C PRO A 61 6.58 16.62 3.24
N ARG A 62 6.22 15.34 3.20
CA ARG A 62 6.81 14.38 2.27
C ARG A 62 6.16 14.39 0.87
N LEU A 63 5.24 15.32 0.60
CA LEU A 63 4.53 15.48 -0.67
C LEU A 63 3.79 14.19 -1.09
N PHE A 64 3.02 13.63 -0.15
CA PHE A 64 2.17 12.48 -0.42
C PHE A 64 1.15 12.81 -1.51
N ARG A 65 1.11 12.00 -2.57
CA ARG A 65 0.16 12.12 -3.67
C ARG A 65 -0.30 10.74 -4.13
N VAL A 66 -1.54 10.67 -4.61
CA VAL A 66 -2.09 9.45 -5.22
C VAL A 66 -2.29 9.71 -6.70
N ALA A 67 -1.90 8.74 -7.52
CA ALA A 67 -2.14 8.72 -8.95
C ALA A 67 -2.95 7.47 -9.30
N SER A 68 -3.91 7.61 -10.20
CA SER A 68 -4.70 6.51 -10.74
C SER A 68 -4.56 6.50 -12.25
N LYS A 69 -4.43 5.30 -12.84
CA LYS A 69 -4.30 5.16 -14.29
C LYS A 69 -5.68 5.24 -14.93
N GLY A 70 -5.99 6.39 -15.54
CA GLY A 70 -7.24 6.58 -16.31
C GLY A 70 -8.48 6.93 -15.48
N HIS A 71 -8.40 6.86 -14.15
CA HIS A 71 -9.53 7.07 -13.23
C HIS A 71 -9.17 8.03 -12.09
N GLY A 72 -8.52 9.15 -12.45
CA GLY A 72 -7.83 10.07 -11.53
C GLY A 72 -8.64 10.56 -10.33
N ASP A 73 -9.97 10.61 -10.45
CA ASP A 73 -10.83 11.32 -9.49
C ASP A 73 -11.81 10.38 -8.75
N LEU A 74 -11.70 9.06 -8.88
CA LEU A 74 -12.60 8.12 -8.19
C LEU A 74 -12.28 7.98 -6.70
N LEU A 75 -11.00 7.97 -6.38
CA LEU A 75 -10.48 7.68 -5.05
C LEU A 75 -9.49 8.76 -4.65
N GLU A 76 -9.62 9.28 -3.44
CA GLU A 76 -8.78 10.34 -2.91
C GLU A 76 -8.39 10.06 -1.46
N VAL A 77 -7.26 10.62 -1.03
CA VAL A 77 -6.77 10.48 0.34
C VAL A 77 -6.91 11.80 1.07
N ASN A 78 -7.54 11.74 2.25
CA ASN A 78 -7.60 12.89 3.14
C ASN A 78 -6.29 12.95 3.95
N LEU A 79 -5.46 13.95 3.65
CA LEU A 79 -4.15 14.14 4.30
C LEU A 79 -4.25 14.48 5.80
N GLN A 80 -5.41 14.93 6.30
CA GLN A 80 -5.58 15.26 7.72
C GLN A 80 -5.70 14.00 8.59
N ASN A 81 -6.28 12.94 8.06
CA ASN A 81 -6.57 11.70 8.81
C ASN A 81 -5.96 10.44 8.17
N GLY A 82 -5.34 10.55 6.99
CA GLY A 82 -4.67 9.46 6.29
C GLY A 82 -5.61 8.38 5.75
N ILE A 83 -6.86 8.74 5.46
CA ILE A 83 -7.90 7.82 5.00
C ILE A 83 -8.09 7.94 3.48
N LEU A 84 -8.15 6.79 2.81
CA LEU A 84 -8.60 6.66 1.43
C LEU A 84 -10.14 6.62 1.42
N PHE A 85 -10.75 7.47 0.60
CA PHE A 85 -12.20 7.58 0.46
C PHE A 85 -12.62 7.73 -1.01
N VAL A 86 -13.89 7.48 -1.27
CA VAL A 86 -14.49 7.62 -2.59
C VAL A 86 -14.78 9.09 -2.88
N ASN A 87 -14.17 9.63 -3.94
CA ASN A 87 -14.39 11.01 -4.37
C ASN A 87 -15.48 11.14 -5.45
N SER A 88 -15.67 10.14 -6.30
CA SER A 88 -16.79 10.13 -7.25
C SER A 88 -17.43 8.75 -7.33
N ARG A 89 -18.69 8.71 -7.79
CA ARG A 89 -19.46 7.46 -7.84
C ARG A 89 -18.70 6.41 -8.66
N ILE A 90 -18.56 5.22 -8.08
CA ILE A 90 -17.93 4.07 -8.72
C ILE A 90 -19.00 3.31 -9.49
N ASP A 91 -18.84 3.25 -10.81
CA ASP A 91 -19.71 2.55 -11.75
C ASP A 91 -18.91 1.44 -12.45
N ARG A 92 -19.18 0.19 -12.12
CA ARG A 92 -18.38 -0.97 -12.55
C ARG A 92 -18.45 -1.16 -14.06
N GLU A 93 -19.57 -0.83 -14.67
CA GLU A 93 -19.79 -0.89 -16.12
C GLU A 93 -18.90 0.09 -16.88
N GLU A 94 -18.63 1.27 -16.30
CA GLU A 94 -17.71 2.25 -16.89
C GLU A 94 -16.24 1.85 -16.70
N LEU A 95 -15.89 1.26 -15.55
CA LEU A 95 -14.50 0.89 -15.23
C LEU A 95 -14.05 -0.39 -15.94
N CYS A 96 -14.86 -1.43 -15.82
CA CYS A 96 -14.48 -2.80 -16.16
C CYS A 96 -15.45 -3.46 -17.14
N GLY A 97 -16.56 -2.79 -17.48
CA GLY A 97 -17.56 -3.30 -18.42
C GLY A 97 -18.20 -4.59 -17.94
N ARG A 98 -17.88 -5.69 -18.63
CA ARG A 98 -18.41 -7.04 -18.34
C ARG A 98 -17.37 -7.98 -17.73
N SER A 99 -16.25 -7.45 -17.25
CA SER A 99 -15.24 -8.27 -16.58
C SER A 99 -15.81 -8.91 -15.31
N ALA A 100 -15.39 -10.14 -15.04
CA ALA A 100 -15.75 -10.86 -13.81
C ALA A 100 -15.00 -10.31 -12.59
N GLU A 101 -13.77 -9.82 -12.80
CA GLU A 101 -12.95 -9.16 -11.78
C GLU A 101 -12.78 -7.69 -12.17
N CYS A 102 -12.98 -6.79 -11.21
CA CYS A 102 -12.82 -5.35 -11.40
C CYS A 102 -11.96 -4.77 -10.29
N SER A 103 -10.82 -4.19 -10.66
CA SER A 103 -9.92 -3.53 -9.71
C SER A 103 -9.42 -2.19 -10.23
N ILE A 104 -9.23 -1.26 -9.30
CA ILE A 104 -8.66 0.06 -9.55
C ILE A 104 -7.22 0.04 -9.04
N HIS A 105 -6.27 0.30 -9.94
CA HIS A 105 -4.86 0.40 -9.60
C HIS A 105 -4.48 1.84 -9.24
N LEU A 106 -3.99 2.01 -8.02
CA LEU A 106 -3.50 3.27 -7.49
C LEU A 106 -1.99 3.20 -7.25
N GLU A 107 -1.30 4.29 -7.57
CA GLU A 107 0.09 4.52 -7.21
C GLU A 107 0.15 5.62 -6.15
N VAL A 108 0.65 5.27 -4.96
CA VAL A 108 0.91 6.24 -3.90
C VAL A 108 2.36 6.64 -3.98
N ILE A 109 2.62 7.93 -4.15
CA ILE A 109 3.96 8.48 -4.31
C ILE A 109 4.25 9.40 -3.14
N VAL A 110 5.40 9.21 -2.53
CA VAL A 110 5.93 10.04 -1.44
C VAL A 110 7.31 10.53 -1.88
N ASP A 111 7.53 11.83 -2.06
CA ASP A 111 8.73 12.32 -2.76
C ASP A 111 9.99 12.43 -1.88
N ARG A 112 9.86 12.57 -0.55
CA ARG A 112 10.99 12.84 0.36
C ARG A 112 11.12 11.82 1.50
N PRO A 113 11.98 10.78 1.42
CA PRO A 113 12.61 10.24 0.21
C PRO A 113 11.57 9.63 -0.74
N LEU A 114 11.93 9.54 -2.03
CA LEU A 114 11.06 9.01 -3.08
C LEU A 114 10.70 7.55 -2.80
N GLN A 115 9.42 7.27 -2.59
CA GLN A 115 8.84 5.95 -2.42
C GLN A 115 7.57 5.85 -3.27
N VAL A 116 7.37 4.70 -3.89
CA VAL A 116 6.18 4.41 -4.70
C VAL A 116 5.58 3.13 -4.18
N PHE A 117 4.30 3.17 -3.81
CA PHE A 117 3.54 2.01 -3.37
C PHE A 117 2.44 1.72 -4.38
N HIS A 118 2.26 0.44 -4.68
CA HIS A 118 1.18 -0.04 -5.53
C HIS A 118 0.03 -0.51 -4.64
N VAL A 119 -1.12 0.11 -4.82
CA VAL A 119 -2.34 -0.16 -4.05
C VAL A 119 -3.41 -0.61 -5.03
N GLU A 120 -4.09 -1.70 -4.70
CA GLU A 120 -5.17 -2.25 -5.51
C GLU A 120 -6.49 -2.18 -4.74
N VAL A 121 -7.51 -1.63 -5.38
CA VAL A 121 -8.85 -1.52 -4.81
C VAL A 121 -9.82 -2.35 -5.64
N GLU A 122 -10.23 -3.49 -5.11
CA GLU A 122 -11.24 -4.36 -5.72
C GLU A 122 -12.62 -3.70 -5.63
N VAL A 123 -13.35 -3.69 -6.74
CA VAL A 123 -14.75 -3.24 -6.79
C VAL A 123 -15.64 -4.48 -6.70
N LYS A 124 -16.34 -4.62 -5.58
CA LYS A 124 -17.26 -5.72 -5.32
C LYS A 124 -18.67 -5.37 -5.79
N ASP A 125 -19.34 -6.32 -6.45
CA ASP A 125 -20.75 -6.18 -6.79
C ASP A 125 -21.57 -6.18 -5.49
N ILE A 126 -22.68 -5.42 -5.44
CA ILE A 126 -23.62 -5.44 -4.32
C ILE A 126 -24.16 -6.86 -4.08
N ASN A 127 -24.19 -7.69 -5.13
CA ASN A 127 -24.70 -9.06 -5.10
C ASN A 127 -23.66 -10.11 -4.64
N ASP A 128 -22.38 -9.76 -4.46
CA ASP A 128 -21.31 -10.68 -4.03
C ASP A 128 -21.27 -10.94 -2.50
N ASN A 129 -22.42 -10.79 -1.82
CA ASN A 129 -22.54 -10.99 -0.37
C ASN A 129 -22.68 -12.45 0.05
#